data_AF-A0A069AUK1-F1
#
_entry.id   AF-A0A069AUK1-F1
#
_cell.length_a   1.000
_cell.length_b   1.000
_cell.length_c   1.000
_cell.angle_alpha   90.00
_cell.angle_beta   90.00
_cell.angle_gamma   90.00
#
_symmetry.space_group_name_H-M   'P 1'
#
loop_
_entity.id
_entity.type
_entity.pdbx_description
1 polymer ?
#
loop_
_entity_poly.entity_id
_entity_poly.type
_entity_poly.pdbx_seq_one_letter_code
_entity_poly.pdbx_strand_id
1 'polypeptide(L)'
;MAAFPEYLTEAQRVPDALAELGELVKQPDANVIKLPNISASVPQLTAAIKELQSKGFAVPDYPADPQTDEEKAVRERYDRIKRQRGKPCPA
;
A
#
# COMPACT_ATOMS: atom_id res chain seq x y z
N MET A 1 -3.67 -0.70 4.32
CA MET A 1 -4.04 -1.82 5.21
C MET A 1 -3.01 -2.94 5.17
N ALA A 2 -2.80 -3.62 4.04
CA ALA A 2 -1.82 -4.73 3.95
C ALA A 2 -0.37 -4.36 4.33
N ALA A 3 0.04 -3.09 4.14
CA ALA A 3 1.39 -2.62 4.49
C ALA A 3 1.64 -2.31 5.98
N PHE A 4 0.60 -2.36 6.82
CA PHE A 4 0.67 -2.06 8.26
C PHE A 4 -0.10 -3.09 9.08
N PRO A 5 0.19 -4.39 8.95
CA PRO A 5 -0.56 -5.45 9.66
C PRO A 5 -0.43 -5.37 11.18
N GLU A 6 0.65 -4.78 11.70
CA GLU A 6 0.85 -4.54 13.14
C GLU A 6 -0.09 -3.49 13.74
N TYR A 7 -0.66 -2.60 12.91
CA TYR A 7 -1.63 -1.59 13.34
C TYR A 7 -3.09 -2.03 13.18
N LEU A 8 -3.30 -3.29 12.75
CA LEU A 8 -4.61 -3.85 12.45
C LEU A 8 -4.93 -5.01 13.38
N THR A 9 -6.19 -5.08 13.80
CA THR A 9 -6.72 -6.28 14.45
C THR A 9 -6.73 -7.46 13.48
N GLU A 10 -6.72 -8.70 13.97
CA GLU A 10 -6.75 -9.89 13.10
C GLU A 10 -7.93 -9.88 12.11
N ALA A 11 -9.08 -9.37 12.52
CA ALA A 11 -10.26 -9.23 11.66
C ALA A 11 -10.12 -8.15 10.57
N GLN A 12 -9.22 -7.19 10.74
CA GLN A 12 -8.97 -6.08 9.80
C GLN A 12 -7.79 -6.36 8.86
N ARG A 13 -7.03 -7.43 9.09
CA ARG A 13 -5.91 -7.81 8.23
C ARG A 13 -6.45 -8.34 6.91
N VAL A 14 -6.15 -7.60 5.84
CA VAL A 14 -6.44 -8.02 4.47
C VAL A 14 -5.16 -8.58 3.86
N PRO A 15 -5.21 -9.75 3.20
CA PRO A 15 -4.04 -10.30 2.50
C PRO A 15 -3.51 -9.32 1.45
N ASP A 16 -2.19 -9.36 1.21
CA ASP A 16 -1.53 -8.54 0.20
C ASP A 16 -1.81 -9.10 -1.20
N ALA A 17 -3.02 -8.81 -1.69
CA ALA A 17 -3.47 -9.24 -3.01
C ALA A 17 -2.54 -8.77 -4.15
N LEU A 18 -1.74 -7.72 -3.94
CA LEU A 18 -0.77 -7.24 -4.94
C LEU A 18 0.47 -8.14 -5.01
N ALA A 19 0.96 -8.63 -3.86
CA ALA A 19 2.03 -9.60 -3.83
C ALA A 19 1.58 -10.93 -4.46
N GLU A 20 0.36 -11.37 -4.15
CA GLU A 20 -0.23 -12.57 -4.75
C GLU A 20 -0.40 -12.43 -6.27
N LEU A 21 -0.91 -11.29 -6.74
CA LEU A 21 -1.01 -11.02 -8.18
C LEU A 21 0.38 -10.99 -8.85
N GLY A 22 1.39 -10.47 -8.15
CA GLY A 22 2.78 -10.41 -8.61
C GLY A 22 3.42 -11.79 -8.82
N GLU A 23 3.06 -12.78 -8.01
CA GLU A 23 3.46 -14.18 -8.24
C GLU A 23 2.61 -14.81 -9.34
N LEU A 24 1.31 -14.49 -9.41
CA LEU A 24 0.40 -15.02 -10.44
C LEU A 24 0.87 -14.64 -11.85
N VAL A 25 1.24 -13.37 -12.09
CA VAL A 25 1.68 -12.88 -13.41
C VAL A 25 3.00 -13.49 -13.90
N LYS A 26 3.75 -14.19 -13.04
CA LYS A 26 4.95 -14.93 -13.45
C LYS A 26 4.62 -16.31 -14.05
N GLN A 27 3.38 -16.77 -13.90
CA GLN A 27 2.94 -18.03 -14.47
C GLN A 27 2.55 -17.82 -15.94
N PRO A 28 2.96 -18.74 -16.85
CA PRO A 28 2.68 -18.59 -18.28
C PRO A 28 1.18 -18.63 -18.62
N ASP A 29 0.36 -19.24 -17.76
CA ASP A 29 -1.09 -19.37 -17.95
C ASP A 29 -1.90 -18.21 -17.32
N ALA A 30 -1.22 -17.23 -16.71
CA ALA A 30 -1.91 -16.14 -16.02
C ALA A 30 -2.52 -15.14 -17.02
N ASN A 31 -3.84 -14.99 -16.96
CA ASN A 31 -4.57 -14.01 -17.74
C ASN A 31 -5.16 -12.92 -16.83
N VAL A 32 -4.55 -11.74 -16.82
CA VAL A 32 -4.90 -10.64 -15.90
C VAL A 32 -5.51 -9.47 -16.68
N ILE A 33 -6.78 -9.15 -16.42
CA ILE A 33 -7.45 -7.95 -16.93
C ILE A 33 -7.26 -6.81 -15.94
N LYS A 34 -6.33 -5.89 -16.24
CA LYS A 34 -6.02 -4.76 -15.36
C LYS A 34 -6.96 -3.57 -15.64
N LEU A 35 -7.91 -3.33 -14.74
CA LEU A 35 -8.70 -2.10 -14.75
C LEU A 35 -7.86 -0.87 -14.33
N PRO A 36 -8.24 0.36 -14.71
CA PRO A 36 -7.59 1.57 -14.25
C PRO A 36 -7.61 1.66 -12.71
N ASN A 37 -6.45 1.91 -12.09
CA ASN A 37 -6.34 2.14 -10.65
C ASN A 37 -5.85 3.56 -10.36
N ILE A 38 -6.27 4.10 -9.20
CA ILE A 38 -5.86 5.42 -8.75
C ILE A 38 -4.37 5.39 -8.40
N SER A 39 -3.59 6.25 -9.05
CA SER A 39 -2.22 6.57 -8.62
C SER A 39 -2.30 7.64 -7.55
N ALA A 40 -2.21 7.24 -6.28
CA ALA A 40 -2.41 8.16 -5.16
C ALA A 40 -1.31 9.23 -5.11
N SER A 41 -1.67 10.47 -5.42
CA SER A 41 -0.89 11.65 -5.02
C SER A 41 -0.84 11.77 -3.49
N VAL A 42 0.12 12.54 -2.95
CA VAL A 42 0.21 12.77 -1.49
C VAL A 42 -1.13 13.21 -0.87
N PRO A 43 -1.90 14.16 -1.44
CA PRO A 43 -3.21 14.52 -0.88
C PRO A 43 -4.26 13.41 -0.96
N GLN A 44 -4.21 12.53 -1.97
CA GLN A 44 -5.11 11.37 -2.04
C GLN A 44 -4.74 10.30 -1.01
N LEU A 45 -3.44 10.11 -0.76
CA LEU A 45 -2.96 9.19 0.27
C LEU A 45 -3.39 9.64 1.66
N THR A 46 -3.19 10.92 1.99
CA THR A 46 -3.59 11.46 3.31
C THR A 46 -5.11 11.45 3.50
N ALA A 47 -5.89 11.71 2.44
CA ALA A 47 -7.35 11.57 2.49
C ALA A 47 -7.77 10.12 2.76
N ALA A 48 -7.16 9.15 2.08
CA ALA A 48 -7.42 7.73 2.33
C ALA A 48 -7.02 7.33 3.75
N ILE A 49 -5.85 7.74 4.26
CA ILE A 49 -5.42 7.47 5.64
C ILE A 49 -6.46 7.99 6.64
N LYS A 50 -6.93 9.24 6.48
CA LYS A 50 -7.97 9.81 7.33
C LYS A 50 -9.28 9.04 7.27
N GLU A 51 -9.70 8.60 6.08
CA GLU A 51 -10.90 7.77 5.93
C GLU A 51 -10.75 6.43 6.65
N LEU A 52 -9.56 5.81 6.57
CA LEU A 52 -9.25 4.57 7.27
C LEU A 52 -9.24 4.76 8.78
N GLN A 53 -8.61 5.82 9.28
CA GLN A 53 -8.63 6.18 10.70
C GLN A 53 -10.06 6.40 11.19
N SER A 54 -10.89 7.11 10.41
CA SER A 54 -12.31 7.32 10.73
C SER A 54 -13.14 6.03 10.75
N LYS A 55 -12.71 4.99 10.02
CA LYS A 55 -13.31 3.65 10.03
C LYS A 55 -12.77 2.75 11.16
N GLY A 56 -11.92 3.28 12.03
CA GLY A 56 -11.35 2.55 13.17
C GLY A 56 -10.09 1.75 12.86
N PHE A 57 -9.38 2.07 11.77
CA PHE A 57 -8.08 1.47 11.46
C PHE A 57 -6.98 2.34 12.09
N ALA A 58 -6.18 1.78 13.00
CA ALA A 58 -5.14 2.52 13.74
C ALA A 58 -3.86 2.76 12.91
N VAL A 59 -3.98 3.05 11.62
CA VAL A 59 -2.84 3.26 10.72
C VAL A 59 -2.16 4.62 10.97
N PRO A 60 -0.83 4.69 10.93
CA PRO A 60 -0.09 5.93 11.18
C PRO A 60 -0.30 6.95 10.05
N ASP A 61 -0.23 8.23 10.38
CA ASP A 61 -0.25 9.31 9.38
C ASP A 61 0.98 9.27 8.48
N TYR A 62 0.88 9.91 7.31
CA TYR A 62 2.01 10.06 6.39
C TYR A 62 2.92 11.22 6.86
N PRO A 63 4.16 10.96 7.31
CA PRO A 63 5.05 12.02 7.76
C PRO A 63 5.69 12.68 6.55
N ALA A 64 5.21 13.88 6.21
CA ALA A 64 5.73 14.67 5.08
C ALA A 64 7.20 15.05 5.29
N ASP A 65 7.59 15.34 6.54
CA ASP A 65 8.94 15.68 6.96
C ASP A 65 9.34 14.80 8.16
N PRO A 66 9.84 13.57 7.92
CA PRO A 66 10.17 12.63 8.98
C PRO A 66 11.47 13.04 9.68
N GLN A 67 11.41 13.21 10.99
CA GLN A 67 12.55 13.63 11.81
C GLN A 67 13.17 12.41 12.53
N THR A 68 12.37 11.41 12.82
CA THR A 68 12.76 10.17 13.50
C THR A 68 12.93 9.00 12.52
N ASP A 69 13.70 7.99 12.91
CA ASP A 69 13.89 6.78 12.09
C ASP A 69 12.58 5.99 11.92
N GLU A 70 11.69 6.05 12.91
CA GLU A 70 10.36 5.45 12.84
C GLU A 70 9.49 6.15 11.79
N GLU A 71 9.48 7.49 11.75
CA GLU A 71 8.77 8.24 10.72
C GLU A 71 9.36 8.02 9.31
N LYS A 72 10.68 7.88 9.19
CA LYS A 72 11.32 7.53 7.91
C LYS A 72 10.86 6.16 7.42
N ALA A 73 10.79 5.18 8.30
CA ALA A 73 10.30 3.84 7.97
C ALA A 73 8.82 3.85 7.55
N VAL A 74 7.97 4.61 8.25
CA VAL A 74 6.55 4.79 7.88
C VAL A 74 6.42 5.47 6.52
N ARG A 75 7.20 6.52 6.27
CA ARG A 75 7.25 7.22 4.98
C ARG A 75 7.65 6.28 3.85
N GLU A 76 8.72 5.49 4.00
CA GLU A 76 9.17 4.55 2.97
C GLU A 76 8.09 3.52 2.62
N ARG A 77 7.38 2.99 3.62
CA ARG A 77 6.27 2.05 3.40
C ARG A 77 5.13 2.69 2.60
N TYR A 78 4.77 3.93 2.94
CA TYR A 78 3.77 4.68 2.19
C TYR A 78 4.24 5.08 0.79
N ASP A 79 5.50 5.47 0.64
CA ASP A 79 6.10 5.76 -0.66
C ASP A 79 6.11 4.51 -1.54
N ARG A 80 6.31 3.31 -0.97
CA ARG A 80 6.18 2.04 -1.71
C ARG A 80 4.74 1.80 -2.19
N ILE A 81 3.73 2.16 -1.42
CA ILE A 81 2.31 2.09 -1.82
C ILE A 81 2.01 3.08 -2.95
N LYS A 82 2.51 4.32 -2.83
CA LYS A 82 2.34 5.38 -3.82
C LYS A 82 3.11 5.10 -5.12
N ARG A 83 4.33 4.53 -5.03
CA ARG A 83 5.23 4.23 -6.14
C ARG A 83 4.87 2.95 -6.91
N GLN A 84 3.74 2.30 -6.68
CA GLN A 84 3.35 1.12 -7.47
C GLN A 84 3.00 1.41 -8.94
N ARG A 85 3.48 2.54 -9.49
CA ARG A 85 3.68 2.72 -10.92
C ARG A 85 4.92 1.91 -11.34
N GLY A 86 4.69 0.66 -11.75
CA GLY A 86 5.61 -0.14 -12.54
C GLY A 86 6.93 -0.52 -11.84
N LYS A 87 6.94 -1.68 -11.16
CA LYS A 87 8.10 -2.55 -11.42
C LYS A 87 7.91 -3.08 -12.84
N PRO A 88 8.80 -2.82 -13.80
CA PRO A 88 8.81 -3.63 -15.01
C PRO A 88 8.98 -5.09 -14.55
N CYS A 89 8.21 -6.01 -15.13
CA CYS A 89 8.59 -7.41 -15.07
C CYS A 89 10.06 -7.49 -15.50
N PRO A 90 10.93 -8.21 -14.75
CA PRO A 90 12.23 -8.54 -15.31
C PRO A 90 11.96 -9.33 -16.60
N ALA A 91 12.52 -8.82 -17.70
CA ALA A 91 12.51 -9.49 -19.00
C ALA A 91 13.37 -10.77 -18.95
#